data_AF-A0A496TV61-F1
#
_entry.id   AF-A0A496TV61-F1
#
_cell.length_a   1.000
_cell.length_b   1.000
_cell.length_c   1.000
_cell.angle_alpha   90.00
_cell.angle_beta   90.00
_cell.angle_gamma   90.00
#
_symmetry.space_group_name_H-M   'P 1'
#
loop_
_entity.id
_entity.type
_entity.pdbx_description
1 polymer ?
#
loop_
_entity_poly.entity_id
_entity_poly.type
_entity_poly.pdbx_seq_one_letter_code
_entity_poly.pdbx_strand_id
1 'polypeptide(L)'
;MKVFDEKFRNNKIRYVLQCLLAAVSVFIILLFLNAISDAVIVAALGASAFIAFAMPEAQVSRPRFLIGGYLVGIAVGWPCYRLSLISTLTSLPVVNECSDVIFGALAVGLSIFIMVVTDTEHPPAAGLALGLTVGECTHRTILVALIGIVSLSIVKRVLRPVLRNLL
;
A
#
# COMPACT_ATOMS: atom_id res chain seq x y z
N MET A 1 -31.62 0.43 2.76
CA MET A 1 -30.21 0.16 2.41
C MET A 1 -30.21 -0.87 1.29
N LYS A 2 -29.68 -0.57 0.11
CA LYS A 2 -29.52 -1.57 -0.97
C LYS A 2 -28.27 -2.39 -0.65
N VAL A 3 -28.43 -3.69 -0.42
CA VAL A 3 -27.32 -4.61 -0.06
C VAL A 3 -26.46 -4.98 -1.29
N PHE A 4 -27.03 -4.88 -2.49
CA PHE A 4 -26.35 -5.21 -3.74
C PHE A 4 -26.34 -4.02 -4.71
N ASP A 5 -25.21 -3.85 -5.39
CA ASP A 5 -25.06 -2.85 -6.45
C ASP A 5 -25.93 -3.21 -7.67
N GLU A 6 -26.66 -2.22 -8.19
CA GLU A 6 -27.47 -2.36 -9.40
C GLU A 6 -26.59 -2.56 -10.64
N LYS A 7 -25.35 -2.01 -10.65
CA LYS A 7 -24.38 -2.22 -11.73
C LYS A 7 -23.92 -3.68 -11.82
N PHE A 8 -23.83 -4.39 -10.69
CA PHE A 8 -23.48 -5.81 -10.66
C PHE A 8 -24.50 -6.64 -11.42
N ARG A 9 -25.81 -6.34 -11.27
CA ARG A 9 -26.89 -7.12 -11.90
C ARG A 9 -26.79 -7.12 -13.43
N ASN A 10 -26.28 -6.04 -14.03
CA ASN A 10 -26.20 -5.88 -15.47
C ASN A 10 -24.84 -6.31 -16.08
N ASN A 11 -23.78 -6.51 -15.27
CA ASN A 11 -22.41 -6.77 -15.76
C ASN A 11 -21.64 -7.85 -14.97
N LYS A 12 -22.33 -8.84 -14.37
CA LYS A 12 -21.75 -9.89 -13.50
C LYS A 12 -20.45 -10.51 -14.03
N ILE A 13 -20.42 -10.88 -15.32
CA ILE A 13 -19.26 -11.53 -15.94
C ILE A 13 -18.01 -10.63 -15.88
N ARG A 14 -18.17 -9.33 -16.11
CA ARG A 14 -17.05 -8.37 -16.09
C ARG A 14 -16.52 -8.16 -14.67
N TYR A 15 -17.40 -8.12 -13.68
CA TYR A 15 -17.01 -8.05 -12.27
C TYR A 15 -16.17 -9.27 -11.88
N VAL A 16 -16.65 -10.47 -12.20
CA VAL A 16 -15.95 -11.72 -11.89
C VAL A 16 -14.60 -11.80 -12.60
N LEU A 17 -14.55 -11.47 -13.90
CA LEU A 17 -13.31 -11.47 -14.67
C LEU A 17 -12.28 -10.46 -14.11
N GLN A 18 -12.70 -9.26 -13.74
CA GLN A 18 -11.82 -8.22 -13.23
C GLN A 18 -11.26 -8.57 -11.84
N CYS A 19 -12.08 -9.16 -10.97
CA CYS A 19 -11.62 -9.72 -9.69
C CYS A 19 -10.66 -10.90 -9.89
N LEU A 20 -10.93 -11.78 -10.86
CA LEU A 20 -10.02 -12.89 -11.19
C LEU A 20 -8.68 -12.38 -11.73
N LEU A 21 -8.71 -11.38 -12.61
CA LEU A 21 -7.51 -10.71 -13.14
C LEU A 21 -6.70 -10.06 -12.03
N ALA A 22 -7.36 -9.41 -11.07
CA ALA A 22 -6.69 -8.84 -9.90
C ALA A 22 -6.02 -9.93 -9.04
N ALA A 23 -6.74 -11.02 -8.75
CA ALA A 23 -6.22 -12.14 -7.97
C ALA A 23 -5.00 -12.80 -8.64
N VAL A 24 -5.10 -13.10 -9.94
CA VAL A 24 -3.99 -13.67 -10.72
C VAL A 24 -2.80 -12.72 -10.76
N SER A 25 -3.04 -11.42 -10.96
CA SER A 25 -1.98 -10.41 -10.98
C SER A 25 -1.24 -10.33 -9.65
N VAL A 26 -1.97 -10.24 -8.53
CA VAL A 26 -1.38 -10.20 -7.19
C VAL A 26 -0.65 -11.49 -6.88
N PHE A 27 -1.23 -12.64 -7.22
CA PHE A 27 -0.59 -13.94 -7.04
C PHE A 27 0.76 -14.03 -7.75
N ILE A 28 0.82 -13.63 -9.03
CA ILE A 28 2.06 -13.61 -9.80
C ILE A 28 3.08 -12.66 -9.15
N ILE A 29 2.68 -11.44 -8.79
CA ILE A 29 3.57 -10.46 -8.15
C ILE A 29 4.13 -11.03 -6.84
N LEU A 30 3.29 -11.59 -5.97
CA LEU A 30 3.72 -12.13 -4.69
C LEU A 30 4.65 -13.34 -4.82
N LEU A 31 4.41 -14.21 -5.81
CA LEU A 31 5.30 -15.33 -6.13
C LEU A 31 6.68 -14.84 -6.58
N PHE A 32 6.73 -13.91 -7.54
CA PHE A 32 8.00 -13.36 -8.05
C PHE A 32 8.79 -12.62 -6.97
N LEU A 33 8.10 -11.91 -6.10
CA LEU A 33 8.73 -11.12 -5.05
C LEU A 33 9.14 -11.96 -3.83
N ASN A 34 8.76 -13.25 -3.78
CA ASN A 34 8.91 -14.12 -2.59
C ASN A 34 8.47 -13.40 -1.30
N ALA A 35 7.42 -12.57 -1.41
CA ALA A 35 6.99 -11.61 -0.39
C ALA A 35 6.06 -12.23 0.67
N ILE A 36 5.85 -13.54 0.63
CA ILE A 36 4.94 -14.25 1.53
C ILE A 36 5.35 -14.08 3.00
N SER A 37 6.64 -13.79 3.25
CA SER A 37 7.18 -13.56 4.60
C SER A 37 6.86 -12.18 5.17
N ASP A 38 6.61 -11.15 4.34
CA ASP A 38 6.39 -9.77 4.77
C ASP A 38 4.89 -9.42 4.71
N ALA A 39 4.15 -9.78 5.76
CA ALA A 39 2.69 -9.58 5.85
C ALA A 39 2.26 -8.12 5.58
N VAL A 40 3.08 -7.15 5.98
CA VAL A 40 2.87 -5.73 5.73
C VAL A 40 2.84 -5.41 4.23
N ILE A 41 3.81 -5.92 3.47
CA ILE A 41 3.91 -5.67 2.03
C ILE A 41 2.75 -6.35 1.33
N VAL A 42 2.43 -7.60 1.71
CA VAL A 42 1.29 -8.33 1.15
C VAL A 42 -0.01 -7.56 1.34
N ALA A 43 -0.24 -7.02 2.54
CA ALA A 43 -1.40 -6.20 2.84
C ALA A 43 -1.43 -4.90 2.02
N ALA A 44 -0.31 -4.18 1.94
CA ALA A 44 -0.21 -2.92 1.21
C ALA A 44 -0.39 -3.12 -0.31
N LEU A 45 0.20 -4.17 -0.89
CA LEU A 45 0.05 -4.52 -2.30
C LEU A 45 -1.36 -5.02 -2.61
N GLY A 46 -1.96 -5.82 -1.72
CA GLY A 46 -3.35 -6.26 -1.83
C GLY A 46 -4.33 -5.08 -1.86
N ALA A 47 -4.18 -4.12 -0.94
CA ALA A 47 -4.97 -2.90 -0.94
C ALA A 47 -4.71 -2.03 -2.18
N SER A 48 -3.46 -1.93 -2.63
CA SER A 48 -3.13 -1.20 -3.87
C SER A 48 -3.72 -1.85 -5.11
N ALA A 49 -3.77 -3.19 -5.14
CA ALA A 49 -4.40 -3.95 -6.21
C ALA A 49 -5.91 -3.73 -6.19
N PHE A 50 -6.54 -3.73 -5.02
CA PHE A 50 -7.95 -3.34 -4.90
C PHE A 50 -8.19 -1.95 -5.52
N ILE A 51 -7.37 -0.95 -5.22
CA ILE A 51 -7.51 0.39 -5.84
C ILE A 51 -7.30 0.33 -7.37
N ALA A 52 -6.25 -0.35 -7.82
CA ALA A 52 -5.87 -0.41 -9.23
C ALA A 52 -6.93 -1.11 -10.10
N PHE A 53 -7.57 -2.15 -9.56
CA PHE A 53 -8.54 -2.97 -10.27
C PHE A 53 -9.99 -2.60 -9.97
N ALA A 54 -10.35 -2.15 -8.76
CA ALA A 54 -11.74 -1.76 -8.46
C ALA A 54 -12.07 -0.35 -8.99
N MET A 55 -11.12 0.59 -8.89
CA MET A 55 -11.30 1.98 -9.30
C MET A 55 -10.20 2.46 -10.26
N PRO A 56 -10.06 1.84 -11.45
CA PRO A 56 -8.99 2.11 -12.41
C PRO A 56 -8.96 3.54 -12.98
N GLU A 57 -10.09 4.26 -12.95
CA GLU A 57 -10.25 5.63 -13.44
C GLU A 57 -10.04 6.70 -12.36
N ALA A 58 -10.07 6.30 -11.08
CA ALA A 58 -9.89 7.24 -9.98
C ALA A 58 -8.49 7.85 -9.99
N GLN A 59 -8.37 9.10 -9.54
CA GLN A 59 -7.09 9.81 -9.49
C GLN A 59 -6.04 9.07 -8.65
N VAL A 60 -6.45 8.53 -7.49
CA VAL A 60 -5.61 7.71 -6.59
C VAL A 60 -5.04 6.45 -7.22
N SER A 61 -5.61 5.99 -8.34
CA SER A 61 -5.15 4.81 -9.06
C SER A 61 -4.10 5.14 -10.14
N ARG A 62 -3.82 6.42 -10.39
CA ARG A 62 -2.80 6.83 -11.38
C ARG A 62 -1.40 6.40 -10.90
N PRO A 63 -0.47 6.07 -11.82
CA PRO A 63 0.86 5.58 -11.47
C PRO A 63 1.64 6.55 -10.58
N ARG A 64 1.44 7.86 -10.74
CA ARG A 64 2.02 8.90 -9.88
C ARG A 64 1.62 8.75 -8.41
N PHE A 65 0.36 8.44 -8.13
CA PHE A 65 -0.15 8.31 -6.76
C PHE A 65 0.29 6.98 -6.14
N LEU A 66 0.19 5.88 -6.91
CA LEU A 66 0.68 4.56 -6.50
C LEU A 66 2.16 4.59 -6.09
N ILE A 67 3.04 5.01 -7.02
CA ILE A 67 4.49 4.99 -6.80
C ILE A 67 4.90 6.13 -5.87
N GLY A 68 4.37 7.34 -6.06
CA GLY A 68 4.67 8.51 -5.22
C GLY A 68 4.27 8.29 -3.77
N GLY A 69 3.10 7.71 -3.52
CA GLY A 69 2.67 7.36 -2.17
C GLY A 69 3.62 6.37 -1.51
N TYR A 70 4.02 5.29 -2.20
CA TYR A 70 4.99 4.34 -1.65
C TYR A 70 6.34 4.99 -1.33
N LEU A 71 6.82 5.88 -2.20
CA LEU A 71 8.04 6.65 -1.95
C LEU A 71 7.93 7.50 -0.69
N VAL A 72 6.80 8.21 -0.51
CA VAL A 72 6.54 9.00 0.72
C VAL A 72 6.43 8.09 1.95
N GLY A 73 5.69 6.98 1.84
CA GLY A 73 5.52 6.03 2.94
C GLY A 73 6.84 5.42 3.41
N ILE A 74 7.73 5.07 2.48
CA ILE A 74 9.08 4.58 2.79
C ILE A 74 9.95 5.71 3.35
N ALA A 75 9.92 6.90 2.73
CA ALA A 75 10.70 8.05 3.16
C ALA A 75 10.36 8.51 4.58
N VAL A 76 9.13 8.30 5.03
CA VAL A 76 8.69 8.56 6.41
C VAL A 76 8.91 7.36 7.33
N GLY A 77 8.56 6.16 6.88
CA GLY A 77 8.63 4.95 7.71
C GLY A 77 10.06 4.57 8.09
N TRP A 78 11.01 4.66 7.16
CA TRP A 78 12.42 4.35 7.41
C TRP A 78 13.06 5.21 8.51
N PRO A 79 13.00 6.55 8.48
CA PRO A 79 13.57 7.37 9.55
C PRO A 79 12.81 7.18 10.88
N CYS A 80 11.49 6.97 10.87
CA CYS A 80 10.74 6.70 12.09
C CYS A 80 11.16 5.38 12.75
N TYR A 81 11.43 4.33 11.95
CA TYR A 81 12.00 3.07 12.44
C TYR A 81 13.42 3.26 12.99
N ARG A 82 14.25 4.05 12.31
CA ARG A 82 15.60 4.34 12.80
C ARG A 82 15.58 5.13 14.09
N LEU A 83 14.60 6.00 14.27
CA LEU A 83 14.41 6.79 15.48
C LEU A 83 13.92 5.92 16.66
N SER A 84 13.07 4.92 16.41
CA SER A 84 12.62 3.99 17.45
C SER A 84 13.75 3.13 18.04
N LEU A 85 14.79 2.85 17.23
CA LEU A 85 15.97 2.09 17.64
C LEU A 85 17.02 2.90 18.42
N ILE A 86 16.91 4.24 18.48
CA ILE A 86 17.91 5.08 19.17
C ILE A 86 17.74 4.96 20.69
N SER A 87 18.66 4.23 21.32
CA SER A 87 18.64 3.87 22.75
C SER A 87 18.63 5.06 23.71
N THR A 88 19.04 6.26 23.28
CA THR A 88 18.99 7.46 24.10
C THR A 88 17.57 7.99 24.31
N LEU A 89 16.66 7.78 23.35
CA LEU A 89 15.24 8.17 23.46
C LEU A 89 14.42 7.13 24.24
N THR A 90 14.80 5.86 24.17
CA THR A 90 14.17 4.73 24.88
C THR A 90 14.52 4.66 26.37
N SER A 91 15.42 5.52 26.85
CA SER A 91 15.81 5.61 28.27
C SER A 91 14.71 6.18 29.18
N LEU A 92 13.64 6.75 28.60
CA LEU A 92 12.45 7.17 29.34
C LEU A 92 11.48 5.98 29.52
N PRO A 93 11.07 5.64 30.76
CA PRO A 93 10.29 4.43 31.05
C PRO A 93 8.93 4.38 30.34
N VAL A 94 8.32 5.54 30.05
CA VAL A 94 7.04 5.65 29.32
C VAL A 94 7.20 5.37 27.82
N VAL A 95 8.38 5.67 27.24
CA VAL A 95 8.65 5.52 25.81
C VAL A 95 9.05 4.08 25.48
N ASN A 96 9.63 3.36 26.45
CA ASN A 96 10.11 1.99 26.24
C ASN A 96 8.99 0.95 26.05
N GLU A 97 7.82 1.13 26.67
CA GLU A 97 6.70 0.18 26.51
C GLU A 97 5.80 0.50 25.31
N CYS A 98 5.81 1.74 24.82
CA CYS A 98 4.91 2.24 23.79
C CYS A 98 5.62 2.81 22.55
N SER A 99 6.91 2.51 22.36
CA SER A 99 7.71 3.06 21.25
C SER A 99 7.03 2.83 19.90
N ASP A 100 6.59 1.60 19.64
CA ASP A 100 6.05 1.20 18.34
C ASP A 100 4.72 1.91 18.03
N VAL A 101 3.91 2.17 19.06
CA VAL A 101 2.65 2.90 18.93
C VAL A 101 2.91 4.37 18.62
N ILE A 102 3.85 5.00 19.33
CA ILE A 102 4.17 6.42 19.16
C ILE A 102 4.78 6.66 17.78
N PHE A 103 5.82 5.89 17.41
CA PHE A 103 6.49 6.05 16.13
C PHE A 103 5.63 5.57 14.95
N GLY A 104 4.80 4.55 15.14
CA GLY A 104 3.82 4.13 14.15
C GLY A 104 2.76 5.19 13.88
N ALA A 105 2.18 5.80 14.93
CA ALA A 105 1.23 6.89 14.79
C ALA A 105 1.86 8.13 14.14
N LEU A 106 3.09 8.47 14.53
CA LEU A 106 3.85 9.57 13.93
C LEU A 106 4.13 9.31 12.45
N ALA A 107 4.53 8.09 12.08
CA ALA A 107 4.78 7.73 10.69
C ALA A 107 3.52 7.80 9.83
N VAL A 108 2.37 7.35 10.33
CA VAL A 108 1.09 7.49 9.62
C VAL A 108 0.72 8.95 9.45
N GLY A 109 0.76 9.74 10.53
CA GLY A 109 0.39 11.16 10.50
C GLY A 109 1.28 11.95 9.55
N LEU A 110 2.60 11.74 9.61
CA LEU A 110 3.55 12.42 8.73
C LEU A 110 3.43 11.94 7.28
N SER A 111 3.17 10.66 7.05
CA SER A 111 2.91 10.11 5.71
C SER A 111 1.67 10.75 5.08
N ILE A 112 0.57 10.84 5.82
CA ILE A 112 -0.66 11.52 5.37
C ILE A 112 -0.36 12.98 5.04
N PHE A 113 0.28 13.72 5.96
CA PHE A 113 0.59 15.12 5.77
C PHE A 113 1.42 15.36 4.50
N ILE A 114 2.50 14.59 4.30
CA ILE A 114 3.36 14.75 3.12
C ILE A 114 2.62 14.34 1.84
N MET A 115 1.82 13.27 1.86
CA MET A 115 1.03 12.86 0.69
C MET A 115 0.03 13.93 0.27
N VAL A 116 -0.65 14.56 1.22
CA VAL A 116 -1.60 15.65 0.98
C VAL A 116 -0.87 16.88 0.42
N VAL A 117 0.29 17.24 0.97
CA VAL A 117 1.07 18.39 0.49
C VAL A 117 1.67 18.14 -0.91
N THR A 118 1.97 16.90 -1.27
CA THR A 118 2.64 16.55 -2.54
C THR A 118 1.69 16.07 -3.64
N ASP A 119 0.37 16.06 -3.38
CA ASP A 119 -0.64 15.46 -4.26
C ASP A 119 -0.31 13.99 -4.63
N THR A 120 0.06 13.18 -3.63
CA THR A 120 0.40 11.75 -3.79
C THR A 120 -0.39 10.83 -2.87
N GLU A 121 -1.65 11.17 -2.63
CA GLU A 121 -2.57 10.42 -1.77
C GLU A 121 -2.74 8.98 -2.25
N HIS A 122 -2.12 8.05 -1.52
CA HIS A 122 -2.29 6.62 -1.74
C HIS A 122 -2.45 5.93 -0.39
N PRO A 123 -3.69 5.68 0.06
CA PRO A 123 -3.96 5.15 1.39
C PRO A 123 -3.17 3.89 1.78
N PRO A 124 -2.92 2.91 0.87
CA PRO A 124 -2.09 1.74 1.18
C PRO A 124 -0.66 2.08 1.60
N ALA A 125 -0.11 3.22 1.16
CA ALA A 125 1.24 3.62 1.51
C ALA A 125 1.36 4.19 2.94
N ALA A 126 0.28 4.76 3.50
CA ALA A 126 0.25 5.12 4.92
C ALA A 126 0.28 3.85 5.81
N GLY A 127 -0.44 2.80 5.39
CA GLY A 127 -0.36 1.47 6.02
C GLY A 127 1.03 0.84 5.90
N LEU A 128 1.70 1.01 4.76
CA LEU A 128 3.10 0.61 4.59
C LEU A 128 4.02 1.36 5.56
N ALA A 129 3.87 2.67 5.71
CA ALA A 129 4.70 3.46 6.65
C ALA A 129 4.57 2.96 8.10
N LEU A 130 3.35 2.63 8.53
CA LEU A 130 3.11 2.00 9.83
C LEU A 130 3.77 0.62 9.92
N GLY A 131 3.57 -0.24 8.92
CA GLY A 131 4.13 -1.58 8.98
C GLY A 131 5.66 -1.60 8.89
N LEU A 132 6.28 -0.63 8.22
CA LEU A 132 7.73 -0.44 8.21
C LEU A 132 8.30 0.08 9.53
N THR A 133 7.48 0.73 10.36
CA THR A 133 7.92 1.25 11.67
C THR A 133 7.73 0.26 12.80
N VAL A 134 6.63 -0.49 12.77
CA VAL A 134 6.32 -1.53 13.77
C VAL A 134 7.00 -2.86 13.44
N GLY A 135 7.19 -3.17 12.16
CA GLY A 135 7.87 -4.38 11.70
C GLY A 135 9.38 -4.19 11.53
N GLU A 136 10.06 -5.25 11.12
CA GLU A 136 11.48 -5.20 10.80
C GLU A 136 11.71 -4.46 9.48
N CYS A 137 12.22 -3.23 9.57
CA CYS A 137 12.57 -2.47 8.38
C CYS A 137 13.91 -2.92 7.82
N THR A 138 13.89 -3.89 6.90
CA THR A 138 15.08 -4.34 6.17
C THR A 138 15.15 -3.68 4.80
N HIS A 139 16.36 -3.48 4.27
CA HIS A 139 16.59 -3.00 2.90
C HIS A 139 15.86 -3.85 1.85
N ARG A 140 15.73 -5.16 2.10
CA ARG A 140 14.95 -6.11 1.29
C ARG A 140 13.47 -5.73 1.27
N THR A 141 12.86 -5.45 2.42
CA THR A 141 11.44 -5.07 2.56
C THR A 141 11.12 -3.82 1.74
N ILE A 142 12.00 -2.82 1.77
CA ILE A 142 11.86 -1.60 0.96
C ILE A 142 11.93 -1.89 -0.54
N LEU A 143 12.94 -2.68 -0.96
CA LEU A 143 13.12 -3.08 -2.36
C LEU A 143 11.91 -3.84 -2.88
N VAL A 144 11.40 -4.81 -2.10
CA VAL A 144 10.23 -5.61 -2.44
C VAL A 144 8.99 -4.74 -2.54
N ALA A 145 8.78 -3.79 -1.63
CA ALA A 145 7.64 -2.85 -1.70
C ALA A 145 7.67 -1.98 -2.97
N LEU A 146 8.85 -1.44 -3.33
CA LEU A 146 9.02 -0.63 -4.52
C LEU A 146 8.84 -1.43 -5.82
N ILE A 147 9.48 -2.60 -5.93
CA ILE A 147 9.32 -3.48 -7.09
C ILE A 147 7.86 -3.94 -7.20
N GLY A 148 7.20 -4.20 -6.07
CA GLY A 148 5.80 -4.62 -6.01
C GLY A 148 4.84 -3.57 -6.53
N ILE A 149 4.98 -2.32 -6.09
CA ILE A 149 4.09 -1.25 -6.55
C ILE A 149 4.37 -0.87 -8.01
N VAL A 150 5.63 -0.93 -8.45
CA VAL A 150 6.00 -0.69 -9.86
C VAL A 150 5.44 -1.78 -10.75
N SER A 151 5.62 -3.06 -10.38
CA SER A 151 5.05 -4.19 -11.14
C SER A 151 3.53 -4.12 -11.20
N LEU A 152 2.87 -3.83 -10.08
CA LEU A 152 1.42 -3.63 -10.05
C LEU A 152 0.97 -2.46 -10.95
N SER A 153 1.70 -1.35 -10.94
CA SER A 153 1.43 -0.20 -11.80
C SER A 153 1.60 -0.53 -13.29
N ILE A 154 2.61 -1.33 -13.65
CA ILE A 154 2.83 -1.82 -15.02
C ILE A 154 1.68 -2.74 -15.43
N VAL A 155 1.34 -3.72 -14.60
CA VAL A 155 0.23 -4.65 -14.83
C VAL A 155 -1.07 -3.87 -15.03
N LYS A 156 -1.38 -2.92 -14.15
CA LYS A 156 -2.55 -2.04 -14.31
C LYS A 156 -2.52 -1.32 -15.66
N ARG A 157 -1.38 -0.76 -16.06
CA ARG A 157 -1.25 -0.03 -17.33
C ARG A 157 -1.50 -0.93 -18.54
N VAL A 158 -1.03 -2.17 -18.51
CA VAL A 158 -1.24 -3.18 -19.55
C VAL A 158 -2.71 -3.62 -19.59
N LEU A 159 -3.36 -3.79 -18.44
CA LEU A 159 -4.76 -4.20 -18.36
C LEU A 159 -5.77 -3.05 -18.52
N ARG A 160 -5.32 -1.79 -18.53
CA ARG A 160 -6.15 -0.59 -18.72
C ARG A 160 -7.24 -0.71 -19.82
N PRO A 161 -6.99 -1.26 -21.03
CA PRO A 161 -8.03 -1.40 -22.05
C PRO A 161 -9.17 -2.37 -21.67
N VAL A 162 -8.93 -3.28 -20.72
CA VAL A 162 -9.91 -4.28 -20.26
C VAL A 162 -10.64 -3.81 -19.00
N LEU A 163 -10.00 -2.99 -18.17
CA LEU A 163 -10.53 -2.52 -16.89
C LEU A 163 -11.65 -1.50 -17.06
N ARG A 164 -12.72 -1.66 -16.27
CA ARG A 164 -13.80 -0.66 -16.14
C ARG A 164 -13.97 -0.26 -14.68
N ASN A 165 -14.51 0.92 -14.44
CA ASN A 165 -14.79 1.35 -13.08
C ASN A 165 -15.89 0.47 -12.46
N LEU A 166 -15.57 -0.20 -11.35
CA LEU A 166 -16.49 -1.08 -10.62
C LEU A 166 -17.22 -0.32 -9.49
N LEU A 167 -16.75 0.88 -9.13
CA LEU A 167 -17.35 1.80 -8.16
C LEU A 167 -18.03 2.97 -8.89
#